data_AF-A0A841Q581-F1
#
_entry.id   AF-A0A841Q581-F1
#
_cell.length_a   1.000
_cell.length_b   1.000
_cell.length_c   1.000
_cell.angle_alpha   90.00
_cell.angle_beta   90.00
_cell.angle_gamma   90.00
#
_symmetry.space_group_name_H-M   'P 1'
#
loop_
_entity.id
_entity.type
_entity.pdbx_description
1 polymer ?
#
loop_
_entity_poly.entity_id
_entity_poly.type
_entity_poly.pdbx_seq_one_letter_code
_entity_poly.pdbx_strand_id
1 'polypeptide(L)' 'MTCQKAYTIDSKDPQYTKLKRGLTKLYICTNCNQSIQGEASRTKQINPHDLDPHQKALNFK' A
#
# COMPACT_ATOMS: atom_id res chain seq x y z
N MET A 1 11.84 -4.86 -3.08
CA MET A 1 12.35 -5.67 -1.95
C MET A 1 11.28 -5.80 -0.88
N THR A 2 11.02 -6.99 -0.34
CA THR A 2 10.13 -7.16 0.83
C THR A 2 10.94 -7.19 2.11
N CYS A 3 10.40 -6.57 3.14
CA CYS A 3 11.00 -6.48 4.45
C CYS A 3 10.82 -7.85 5.14
N GLN A 4 11.83 -8.73 5.14
CA GLN A 4 11.76 -10.08 5.77
C GLN A 4 11.87 -10.04 7.32
N LYS A 5 11.48 -8.92 7.92
CA LYS A 5 11.59 -8.71 9.37
C LYS A 5 10.30 -9.17 10.05
N ALA A 6 10.42 -9.80 11.22
CA ALA A 6 9.28 -10.02 12.10
C ALA A 6 8.67 -8.66 12.46
N TYR A 7 7.35 -8.56 12.42
CA TYR A 7 6.63 -7.32 12.70
C TYR A 7 5.36 -7.61 13.49
N THR A 8 5.09 -6.78 14.50
CA THR A 8 3.84 -6.82 15.26
C THR A 8 2.93 -5.71 14.73
N ILE A 9 1.71 -6.07 14.34
CA ILE A 9 0.75 -5.15 13.75
C ILE A 9 -0.29 -4.80 14.80
N ASP A 10 -0.46 -3.50 15.07
CA ASP A 10 -1.46 -2.99 16.00
C ASP A 10 -2.83 -2.86 15.31
N SER A 11 -3.90 -2.90 16.11
CA SER A 11 -5.28 -2.63 15.69
C SER A 11 -5.48 -1.29 14.97
N LYS A 12 -4.61 -0.31 15.23
CA LYS A 12 -4.63 1.01 14.58
C LYS A 12 -4.10 0.99 13.15
N ASP A 13 -3.41 -0.07 12.74
CA ASP A 13 -2.87 -0.17 11.38
C ASP A 13 -4.01 -0.37 10.36
N PRO A 14 -4.04 0.41 9.27
CA PRO A 14 -5.10 0.30 8.27
C PRO A 14 -5.14 -1.09 7.58
N GLN A 15 -4.04 -1.84 7.58
CA GLN A 15 -3.96 -3.20 7.05
C GLN A 15 -4.39 -4.26 8.08
N TYR A 16 -4.42 -3.93 9.38
CA TYR A 16 -4.79 -4.86 10.45
C TYR A 16 -6.15 -5.52 10.20
N THR A 17 -7.17 -4.71 9.86
CA THR A 17 -8.52 -5.23 9.61
C THR A 17 -8.55 -6.15 8.40
N LYS A 18 -7.77 -5.86 7.35
CA LYS A 18 -7.70 -6.68 6.13
C LYS A 18 -7.04 -8.03 6.40
N LEU A 19 -5.96 -8.03 7.18
CA LEU A 19 -5.26 -9.24 7.62
C LEU A 19 -6.14 -10.08 8.55
N LYS A 20 -6.78 -9.44 9.54
CA LYS A 20 -7.69 -10.10 10.48
C LYS A 20 -8.89 -10.75 9.78
N ARG A 21 -9.42 -10.11 8.74
CA ARG A 21 -10.53 -10.66 7.93
C ARG A 21 -10.06 -11.65 6.85
N GLY A 22 -8.76 -11.90 6.71
CA GLY A 22 -8.20 -12.80 5.70
C GLY A 22 -8.31 -12.28 4.26
N LEU A 23 -8.60 -10.99 4.06
CA LEU A 23 -8.70 -10.38 2.73
C LEU A 23 -7.34 -10.26 2.03
N THR A 24 -6.26 -10.29 2.81
CA THR A 24 -4.89 -10.37 2.32
C THR A 24 -4.08 -11.27 3.25
N LYS A 25 -3.15 -12.04 2.68
CA LYS A 25 -2.15 -12.83 3.42
C LYS A 25 -0.82 -12.10 3.58
N LEU A 26 -0.66 -10.98 2.87
CA LEU A 26 0.57 -10.21 2.83
C LEU A 26 0.37 -8.91 3.57
N TYR A 27 1.30 -8.63 4.49
CA TYR A 27 1.46 -7.33 5.12
C TYR A 27 2.61 -6.60 4.44
N ILE A 28 2.40 -5.33 4.10
CA ILE A 28 3.42 -4.47 3.52
C ILE A 28 3.65 -3.32 4.49
N CYS A 29 4.80 -3.28 5.17
CA CYS A 29 5.08 -2.15 6.06
C CYS A 29 5.17 -0.83 5.28
N THR A 30 4.93 0.29 5.95
CA THR A 30 4.91 1.64 5.34
C THR A 30 6.17 1.93 4.52
N ASN A 31 7.35 1.56 5.01
CA ASN A 31 8.62 1.78 4.31
C ASN A 31 8.71 0.96 3.01
N CYS A 32 8.35 -0.32 3.09
CA CYS A 32 8.30 -1.18 1.91
C CYS A 32 7.23 -0.69 0.91
N ASN A 33 6.08 -0.22 1.39
CA ASN A 33 5.04 0.36 0.54
C ASN A 33 5.52 1.62 -0.20
N GLN A 34 6.20 2.54 0.50
CA GLN A 34 6.78 3.75 -0.09
C GLN A 34 7.89 3.41 -1.11
N SER A 35 8.76 2.44 -0.82
CA SER A 35 9.79 1.99 -1.77
C SER A 35 9.16 1.45 -3.04
N ILE A 36 8.16 0.56 -2.93
CA ILE A 36 7.48 -0.04 -4.08
C ILE A 36 6.77 1.03 -4.91
N GLN A 37 6.09 1.98 -4.27
CA GLN A 37 5.43 3.09 -4.98
C GLN A 37 6.44 4.00 -5.68
N GLY A 38 7.57 4.30 -5.04
CA GLY A 38 8.66 5.07 -5.63
C GLY A 38 9.30 4.36 -6.81
N GLU A 39 9.57 3.05 -6.68
CA GLU A 39 10.08 2.20 -7.76
C GLU A 39 9.07 2.14 -8.93
N ALA A 40 7.79 1.87 -8.65
CA ALA A 40 6.75 1.80 -9.68
C ALA A 40 6.61 3.12 -10.46
N SER A 41 6.70 4.26 -9.76
CA SER A 41 6.64 5.59 -10.39
C SER A 41 7.86 5.83 -11.29
N ARG A 42 9.05 5.43 -10.84
CA ARG A 42 10.30 5.56 -11.62
C ARG A 42 10.32 4.65 -12.84
N THR A 43 9.87 3.40 -12.70
CA THR A 43 9.91 2.41 -13.78
C THR A 43 8.85 2.66 -14.84
N LYS A 44 7.66 3.13 -14.45
CA LYS A 44 6.56 3.33 -15.41
C LYS A 44 6.51 4.73 -16.01
N GLN A 45 7.19 5.73 -15.45
CA GLN A 45 7.09 7.13 -15.89
C GLN A 45 5.62 7.63 -15.94
N ILE A 46 4.76 7.01 -15.14
CA ILE A 46 3.36 7.37 -14.97
C ILE A 46 3.26 7.92 -13.55
N ASN A 47 2.89 9.20 -13.37
CA ASN A 47 2.57 9.66 -12.03
C ASN A 47 1.23 9.04 -11.64
N PRO A 48 1.06 8.56 -10.40
CA PRO A 48 -0.23 8.08 -9.91
C PRO A 48 -1.36 9.10 -10.04
N HIS A 49 -1.01 10.39 -10.06
CA HIS A 49 -1.93 11.50 -10.30
C HIS A 49 -2.44 11.59 -11.76
N ASP A 50 -1.71 11.02 -12.73
CA ASP A 50 -2.12 10.97 -14.14
C ASP A 50 -3.13 9.84 -14.42
N LEU A 51 -3.21 8.84 -13.53
CA LEU A 51 -4.09 7.67 -13.71
C LEU A 51 -5.54 7.92 -13.26
N ASP A 52 -5.78 8.89 -12.38
CA ASP A 52 -7.13 9.28 -11.96
C ASP A 52 -7.23 10.82 -11.86
N PRO A 53 -7.46 11.51 -12.99
CA PRO A 53 -7.56 12.98 -13.03
C PRO A 53 -8.75 13.53 -12.22
N HIS A 54 -9.64 12.68 -11.71
CA HIS A 54 -10.82 13.08 -10.95
C HIS A 54 -10.81 12.61 -9.49
N GLN A 55 -9.71 12.03 -8.99
CA GLN A 55 -9.60 11.41 -7.66
C GLN A 55 -10.83 10.54 -7.29
N LYS A 56 -11.49 9.91 -8.28
CA LYS A 56 -12.75 9.19 -8.04
C LYS A 56 -12.52 7.91 -7.23
N ALA A 57 -11.36 7.28 -7.40
CA ALA A 57 -10.97 6.13 -6.58
C ALA A 57 -10.75 6.46 -5.07
N LEU A 58 -10.49 7.72 -4.72
CA LEU A 58 -10.24 8.17 -3.34
C LEU A 58 -11.51 8.61 -2.59
N ASN A 59 -12.65 8.76 -3.28
CA ASN A 59 -13.92 9.28 -2.73
C ASN A 59 -15.03 8.22 -2.60
N PHE A 60 -14.68 6.94 -2.49
CA PHE A 60 -15.65 5.95 -2.02
C PHE A 60 -15.85 6.14 -0.51
N LYS A 61 -16.84 6.98 -0.18
CA LYS A 61 -17.39 7.22 1.15
C LYS A 61 -18.50 6.23 1.44
#